data_AF-A0A0M2VAH1-F1
#
_entry.id   AF-A0A0M2VAH1-F1
#
_cell.length_a   1.000
_cell.length_b   1.000
_cell.length_c   1.000
_cell.angle_alpha   90.00
_cell.angle_beta   90.00
_cell.angle_gamma   90.00
#
_symmetry.space_group_name_H-M   'P 1'
#
loop_
_entity.id
_entity.type
_entity.pdbx_description
1 polymer ?
#
loop_
_entity_poly.entity_id
_entity_poly.type
_entity_poly.pdbx_seq_one_letter_code
_entity_poly.pdbx_strand_id
1 'polypeptide(L)'
;MNNDSLVTMMFDNVLLQTEEYFPSYVYRLMQFANFMGARNFLDLLKMSSARQIGETLPRWAVVLATQNYGAEKFTQILDNNLLGRYWRSFIEESELDQFVAQQRSKRATGRVLFNAEKILLPFQSIKLCPACFDESVQAYGVGVWNAQHQAATSFVCHKHQQVLLQRPVSQFSGFEFSQSFFDRDAYVTPNISLFHRWLDFEILRIYELGVEAHRDEVKLHKRVFMESSFYSHKPCSTSVNLNKQWRLSLSKYLAILYPHMKNEAERISSNTGLQASAIMNVESSVHPLLYLLFKFFYLHEFKP
;
A
#
# COMPACT_ATOMS: atom_id res chain seq x y z
N MET A 1 18.00 31.50 10.48
CA MET A 1 18.41 30.17 9.98
C MET A 1 17.94 30.05 8.55
N ASN A 2 18.81 29.69 7.61
CA ASN A 2 18.40 29.46 6.23
C ASN A 2 17.56 28.15 6.18
N ASN A 3 16.47 28.12 5.41
CA ASN A 3 15.56 26.95 5.38
C ASN A 3 16.30 25.63 5.08
N ASP A 4 17.29 25.66 4.19
CA ASP A 4 18.09 24.49 3.85
C ASP A 4 18.92 23.97 5.03
N SER A 5 19.45 24.85 5.89
CA SER A 5 20.22 24.46 7.08
C SER A 5 19.35 23.72 8.11
N LEU A 6 18.06 24.08 8.19
CA LEU A 6 17.13 23.44 9.10
C LEU A 6 16.71 22.06 8.58
N VAL A 7 16.48 21.94 7.27
CA VAL A 7 16.23 20.63 6.64
C VAL A 7 17.40 19.69 6.87
N THR A 8 18.63 20.10 6.56
CA THR A 8 19.82 19.29 6.81
C THR A 8 19.89 18.85 8.27
N MET A 9 19.72 19.78 9.21
CA MET A 9 19.73 19.46 10.64
C MET A 9 18.67 18.41 11.02
N MET A 10 17.45 18.50 10.50
CA MET A 10 16.40 17.50 10.80
C MET A 10 16.77 16.10 10.29
N PHE A 11 17.19 15.99 9.04
CA PHE A 11 17.51 14.69 8.42
C PHE A 11 18.82 14.08 8.97
N ASP A 12 19.73 14.89 9.48
CA ASP A 12 20.96 14.41 10.15
C ASP A 12 20.69 13.91 11.57
N ASN A 13 19.69 14.45 12.27
CA ASN A 13 19.40 14.11 13.67
C ASN A 13 18.27 13.08 13.83
N VAL A 14 17.33 13.03 12.89
CA VAL A 14 16.26 12.03 12.89
C VAL A 14 16.57 11.04 11.78
N LEU A 15 17.15 9.90 12.14
CA LEU A 15 17.50 8.87 11.17
C LEU A 15 16.28 7.98 10.84
N LEU A 16 16.10 7.69 9.56
CA LEU A 16 15.15 6.69 9.07
C LEU A 16 15.58 5.30 9.55
N GLN A 17 14.73 4.62 10.30
CA GLN A 17 15.08 3.31 10.86
C GLN A 17 14.81 2.17 9.87
N THR A 18 15.47 1.03 10.10
CA THR A 18 15.21 -0.20 9.36
C THR A 18 13.77 -0.68 9.61
N GLU A 19 13.07 -1.06 8.54
CA GLU A 19 11.64 -1.46 8.56
C GLU A 19 10.66 -0.38 9.05
N GLU A 20 11.09 0.86 9.30
CA GLU A 20 10.17 1.94 9.61
C GLU A 20 9.34 2.31 8.37
N TYR A 21 8.02 2.38 8.51
CA TYR A 21 7.15 2.86 7.45
C TYR A 21 7.46 4.33 7.15
N PHE A 22 7.68 4.70 5.89
CA PHE A 22 8.17 6.05 5.55
C PHE A 22 7.26 7.19 6.02
N PRO A 23 5.91 7.07 6.02
CA PRO A 23 5.04 8.03 6.71
C PRO A 23 5.29 8.17 8.23
N SER A 24 5.65 7.09 8.93
CA SER A 24 6.06 7.14 10.35
C SER A 24 7.31 8.00 10.53
N TYR A 25 8.28 7.85 9.62
CA TYR A 25 9.49 8.66 9.62
C TYR A 25 9.22 10.15 9.40
N VAL A 26 8.37 10.49 8.41
CA VAL A 26 7.95 11.88 8.18
C VAL A 26 7.22 12.46 9.39
N TYR A 27 6.41 11.65 10.06
CA TYR A 27 5.74 12.07 11.28
C TYR A 27 6.77 12.38 12.40
N ARG A 28 7.80 11.54 12.58
CA ARG A 28 8.89 11.84 13.53
C ARG A 28 9.66 13.12 13.19
N LEU A 29 9.95 13.36 11.91
CA LEU A 29 10.55 14.62 11.46
C LEU A 29 9.69 15.81 11.87
N MET A 30 8.37 15.71 11.70
CA MET A 30 7.44 16.75 12.12
C MET A 30 7.39 16.90 13.65
N GLN A 31 7.45 15.81 14.42
CA GLN A 31 7.53 15.87 15.88
C GLN A 31 8.78 16.63 16.34
N PHE A 32 9.93 16.34 15.72
CA PHE A 32 11.18 17.05 15.97
C PHE A 32 11.05 18.55 15.64
N ALA A 33 10.30 18.86 14.58
CA ALA A 33 10.01 20.22 14.13
C ALA A 33 8.71 20.82 14.69
N ASN A 34 8.19 20.32 15.82
CA ASN A 34 6.86 20.77 16.31
C ASN A 34 6.79 22.30 16.57
N PHE A 35 7.92 22.93 16.90
CA PHE A 35 8.00 24.37 17.17
C PHE A 35 7.63 25.28 15.99
N MET A 36 7.68 24.79 14.74
CA MET A 36 7.33 25.58 13.55
C MET A 36 5.87 25.42 13.11
N GLY A 37 5.16 24.41 13.63
CA GLY A 37 3.79 24.07 13.22
C GLY A 37 3.71 23.33 11.88
N ALA A 38 2.63 22.54 11.70
CA ALA A 38 2.49 21.60 10.58
C ALA A 38 2.56 22.27 9.19
N ARG A 39 1.95 23.45 9.01
CA ARG A 39 1.95 24.15 7.72
C ARG A 39 3.36 24.55 7.30
N ASN A 40 4.13 25.16 8.20
CA ASN A 40 5.50 25.59 7.90
C ASN A 40 6.42 24.40 7.69
N PHE A 41 6.22 23.29 8.43
CA PHE A 41 6.94 22.04 8.19
C PHE A 41 6.68 21.49 6.78
N LEU A 42 5.42 21.45 6.35
CA LEU A 42 5.07 21.00 5.00
C LEU A 42 5.64 21.94 3.93
N ASP A 43 5.58 23.24 4.14
CA ASP A 43 6.16 24.24 3.23
C ASP A 43 7.69 24.10 3.13
N LEU A 44 8.37 23.85 4.26
CA LEU A 44 9.81 23.57 4.32
C LEU A 44 10.18 22.35 3.46
N LEU A 45 9.35 21.32 3.49
CA LEU A 45 9.48 20.11 2.68
C LEU A 45 8.92 20.25 1.25
N LYS A 46 8.49 21.45 0.85
CA LYS A 46 7.88 21.76 -0.45
C LYS A 46 6.64 20.90 -0.74
N MET A 47 5.88 20.59 0.31
CA MET A 47 4.63 19.81 0.28
C MET A 47 3.42 20.73 0.35
N SER A 48 2.70 20.90 -0.76
CA SER A 48 1.63 21.89 -0.88
C SER A 48 0.30 21.59 -0.14
N SER A 49 0.19 20.48 0.60
CA SER A 49 -1.03 20.11 1.37
C SER A 49 -0.75 18.91 2.30
N ALA A 50 -1.61 18.71 3.32
CA ALA A 50 -1.70 17.46 4.05
C ALA A 50 -2.07 16.34 3.07
N ARG A 51 -1.08 15.54 2.67
CA ARG A 51 -1.27 14.45 1.70
C ARG A 51 -1.81 13.21 2.40
N GLN A 52 -2.61 12.43 1.69
CA GLN A 52 -3.17 11.18 2.21
C GLN A 52 -2.03 10.18 2.44
N ILE A 53 -2.07 9.55 3.61
CA ILE A 53 -1.27 8.36 3.91
C ILE A 53 -1.92 7.19 3.17
N GLY A 54 -1.14 6.16 2.80
CA GLY A 54 -1.66 4.91 2.25
C GLY A 54 -1.52 4.73 0.73
N GLU A 55 -1.39 5.82 -0.05
CA GLU A 55 -0.96 5.71 -1.47
C GLU A 55 0.31 4.84 -1.57
N THR A 56 0.40 4.00 -2.62
CA THR A 56 1.51 3.04 -2.75
C THR A 56 2.84 3.77 -2.89
N LEU A 57 2.86 4.77 -3.77
CA LEU A 57 4.05 5.59 -4.02
C LEU A 57 3.64 7.06 -4.22
N PRO A 58 3.32 7.78 -3.14
CA PRO A 58 2.87 9.14 -3.23
C PRO A 58 4.01 10.05 -3.69
N ARG A 59 3.66 11.13 -4.39
CA ARG A 59 4.63 12.12 -4.89
C ARG A 59 5.55 12.65 -3.80
N TRP A 60 5.00 12.95 -2.63
CA TRP A 60 5.79 13.52 -1.53
C TRP A 60 6.88 12.54 -1.09
N ALA A 61 6.62 11.23 -1.11
CA ALA A 61 7.60 10.23 -0.75
C ALA A 61 8.73 10.15 -1.79
N VAL A 62 8.38 10.19 -3.08
CA VAL A 62 9.37 10.25 -4.18
C VAL A 62 10.25 11.48 -4.04
N VAL A 63 9.66 12.66 -3.82
CA VAL A 63 10.39 13.92 -3.71
C VAL A 63 11.32 13.91 -2.50
N LEU A 64 10.81 13.55 -1.31
CA LEU A 64 11.61 13.53 -0.08
C LEU A 64 12.74 12.52 -0.13
N ALA A 65 12.45 11.28 -0.57
CA ALA A 65 13.45 10.23 -0.61
C ALA A 65 14.58 10.58 -1.60
N THR A 66 14.23 11.09 -2.79
CA THR A 66 15.23 11.43 -3.82
C THR A 66 16.04 12.67 -3.49
N GLN A 67 15.45 13.70 -2.89
CA GLN A 67 16.16 14.93 -2.53
C GLN A 67 17.12 14.75 -1.35
N ASN A 68 16.74 13.96 -0.35
CA ASN A 68 17.52 13.83 0.88
C ASN A 68 18.47 12.62 0.90
N TYR A 69 18.18 11.57 0.13
CA TYR A 69 19.00 10.34 0.14
C TYR A 69 19.65 10.02 -1.22
N GLY A 70 19.29 10.75 -2.28
CA GLY A 70 19.79 10.51 -3.63
C GLY A 70 19.16 9.31 -4.33
N ALA A 71 19.54 9.10 -5.60
CA ALA A 71 18.97 8.04 -6.42
C ALA A 71 19.39 6.63 -5.98
N GLU A 72 20.62 6.46 -5.50
CA GLU A 72 21.15 5.15 -5.10
C GLU A 72 20.40 4.54 -3.90
N LYS A 73 20.10 5.37 -2.89
CA LYS A 73 19.34 4.93 -1.70
C LYS A 73 17.83 4.92 -1.92
N PHE A 74 17.32 5.55 -2.97
CA PHE A 74 15.88 5.61 -3.24
C PHE A 74 15.27 4.21 -3.37
N THR A 75 15.91 3.30 -4.11
CA THR A 75 15.43 1.91 -4.25
C THR A 75 15.40 1.18 -2.91
N GLN A 76 16.39 1.38 -2.05
CA GLN A 76 16.40 0.79 -0.70
C GLN A 76 15.26 1.33 0.17
N ILE A 77 14.97 2.63 0.09
CA ILE A 77 13.83 3.26 0.80
C ILE A 77 12.51 2.72 0.26
N LEU A 78 12.39 2.57 -1.07
CA LEU A 78 11.21 1.94 -1.67
C LEU A 78 10.99 0.58 -1.05
N ASP A 79 12.00 -0.28 -1.11
CA ASP A 79 11.93 -1.68 -0.71
C ASP A 79 11.66 -1.85 0.79
N ASN A 80 12.32 -1.08 1.65
CA ASN A 80 12.29 -1.29 3.10
C ASN A 80 11.28 -0.41 3.84
N ASN A 81 10.92 0.75 3.31
CA ASN A 81 10.14 1.76 4.03
C ASN A 81 8.82 2.13 3.31
N LEU A 82 8.68 1.81 2.01
CA LEU A 82 7.46 2.03 1.21
C LEU A 82 6.89 0.74 0.63
N LEU A 83 7.22 -0.41 1.24
CA LEU A 83 6.73 -1.74 0.83
C LEU A 83 7.08 -2.14 -0.61
N GLY A 84 8.14 -1.60 -1.19
CA GLY A 84 8.57 -1.84 -2.57
C GLY A 84 8.73 -3.33 -2.87
N ARG A 85 9.29 -4.10 -1.93
CA ARG A 85 9.43 -5.55 -2.08
C ARG A 85 8.11 -6.30 -2.27
N TYR A 86 6.99 -5.72 -1.81
CA TYR A 86 5.66 -6.29 -1.98
C TYR A 86 5.03 -5.84 -3.30
N TRP A 87 4.88 -4.53 -3.54
CA TRP A 87 4.07 -4.06 -4.68
C TRP A 87 4.84 -4.01 -6.01
N ARG A 88 6.18 -3.96 -6.01
CA ARG A 88 6.98 -3.87 -7.26
C ARG A 88 6.85 -5.10 -8.15
N SER A 89 6.47 -6.25 -7.59
CA SER A 89 6.21 -7.46 -8.37
C SER A 89 4.94 -7.39 -9.22
N PHE A 90 4.13 -6.35 -9.06
CA PHE A 90 2.86 -6.18 -9.77
C PHE A 90 2.90 -5.08 -10.85
N ILE A 91 4.08 -4.53 -11.11
CA ILE A 91 4.35 -3.47 -12.07
C ILE A 91 5.68 -3.74 -12.78
N GLU A 92 5.79 -3.32 -14.03
CA GLU A 92 7.05 -3.36 -14.77
C GLU A 92 8.00 -2.26 -14.31
N GLU A 93 9.31 -2.52 -14.31
CA GLU A 93 10.31 -1.50 -13.94
C GLU A 93 10.24 -0.28 -14.85
N SER A 94 9.96 -0.46 -16.15
CA SER A 94 9.79 0.65 -17.10
C SER A 94 8.60 1.55 -16.77
N GLU A 95 7.48 0.97 -16.32
CA GLU A 95 6.31 1.72 -15.86
C GLU A 95 6.60 2.48 -14.56
N LEU A 96 7.31 1.84 -13.62
CA LEU A 96 7.74 2.47 -12.38
C LEU A 96 8.69 3.65 -12.64
N ASP A 97 9.70 3.47 -13.49
CA ASP A 97 10.65 4.52 -13.85
C ASP A 97 9.95 5.70 -14.51
N GLN A 98 9.02 5.42 -15.43
CA GLN A 98 8.21 6.45 -16.07
C GLN A 98 7.38 7.21 -15.03
N PHE A 99 6.72 6.50 -14.10
CA PHE A 99 5.95 7.13 -13.03
C PHE A 99 6.81 8.02 -12.14
N VAL A 100 7.96 7.52 -11.67
CA VAL A 100 8.91 8.28 -10.83
C VAL A 100 9.40 9.53 -11.56
N ALA A 101 9.77 9.42 -12.83
CA ALA A 101 10.20 10.56 -13.65
C ALA A 101 9.10 11.61 -13.81
N GLN A 102 7.85 11.19 -14.00
CA GLN A 102 6.72 12.10 -14.09
C GLN A 102 6.43 12.81 -12.75
N GLN A 103 6.53 12.11 -11.62
CA GLN A 103 6.37 12.69 -10.28
C GLN A 103 7.43 13.77 -9.98
N ARG A 104 8.67 13.56 -10.43
CA ARG A 104 9.77 14.53 -10.33
C ARG A 104 9.53 15.78 -11.17
N SER A 105 9.06 15.62 -12.41
CA SER A 105 8.83 16.72 -13.36
C SER A 105 7.57 17.56 -13.10
N LYS A 106 6.89 17.34 -11.97
CA LYS A 106 5.64 18.02 -11.57
C LYS A 106 4.50 17.88 -12.59
N ARG A 107 4.57 16.91 -13.52
CA ARG A 107 3.49 16.63 -14.48
C ARG A 107 2.31 15.97 -13.76
N ALA A 108 1.10 16.18 -14.26
CA ALA A 108 -0.11 15.60 -13.69
C ALA A 108 -0.19 14.09 -14.01
N THR A 109 0.16 13.23 -13.07
CA THR A 109 0.21 11.76 -13.25
C THR A 109 -1.09 11.04 -12.93
N GLY A 110 -2.21 11.74 -12.77
CA GLY A 110 -3.37 11.16 -12.07
C GLY A 110 -3.10 10.83 -10.58
N ARG A 111 -1.85 10.97 -10.11
CA ARG A 111 -1.32 10.87 -8.74
C ARG A 111 -1.22 9.47 -8.12
N VAL A 112 -1.58 8.39 -8.80
CA VAL A 112 -1.51 7.03 -8.23
C VAL A 112 -0.75 6.07 -9.12
N LEU A 113 -0.06 5.10 -8.52
CA LEU A 113 0.76 4.13 -9.25
C LEU A 113 -0.10 3.07 -9.94
N PHE A 114 -1.13 2.58 -9.25
CA PHE A 114 -2.07 1.59 -9.80
C PHE A 114 -3.44 2.23 -10.08
N ASN A 115 -4.06 1.87 -11.21
CA ASN A 115 -5.35 2.44 -11.63
C ASN A 115 -6.47 2.31 -10.58
N ALA A 116 -6.49 1.19 -9.84
CA ALA A 116 -7.50 0.93 -8.82
C ALA A 116 -7.22 1.56 -7.45
N GLU A 117 -6.04 2.17 -7.26
CA GLU A 117 -5.59 2.64 -5.94
C GLU A 117 -6.56 3.65 -5.33
N LYS A 118 -7.05 4.63 -6.11
CA LYS A 118 -8.04 5.61 -5.62
C LYS A 118 -9.37 4.98 -5.20
N ILE A 119 -9.78 3.91 -5.88
CA ILE A 119 -11.03 3.21 -5.60
C ILE A 119 -10.88 2.40 -4.31
N LEU A 120 -9.68 1.89 -4.04
CA LEU A 120 -9.36 1.05 -2.88
C LEU A 120 -8.88 1.84 -1.67
N LEU A 121 -8.51 3.11 -1.84
CA LEU A 121 -8.03 4.00 -0.78
C LEU A 121 -8.92 3.99 0.48
N PRO A 122 -10.28 4.00 0.39
CA PRO A 122 -11.13 3.95 1.58
C PRO A 122 -10.93 2.72 2.47
N PHE A 123 -10.40 1.62 1.91
CA PHE A 123 -10.14 0.37 2.63
C PHE A 123 -8.74 0.31 3.23
N GLN A 124 -7.88 1.29 2.94
CA GLN A 124 -6.55 1.29 3.52
C GLN A 124 -6.59 1.65 4.99
N SER A 125 -5.80 0.93 5.76
CA SER A 125 -5.64 1.14 7.19
C SER A 125 -4.17 1.14 7.56
N ILE A 126 -3.86 1.94 8.57
CA ILE A 126 -2.60 1.85 9.26
C ILE A 126 -2.67 0.69 10.23
N LYS A 127 -1.62 -0.14 10.18
CA LYS A 127 -1.55 -1.40 10.90
C LYS A 127 -0.47 -1.36 11.96
N LEU A 128 -0.79 -1.81 13.16
CA LEU A 128 0.08 -1.76 14.33
C LEU A 128 0.16 -3.13 14.99
N CYS A 129 1.38 -3.58 15.28
CA CYS A 129 1.61 -4.68 16.21
C CYS A 129 2.09 -4.06 17.54
N PRO A 130 1.41 -4.30 18.67
CA PRO A 130 1.83 -3.76 19.97
C PRO A 130 3.26 -4.18 20.35
N ALA A 131 3.64 -5.43 20.09
CA ALA A 131 4.98 -5.92 20.40
C ALA A 131 6.07 -5.24 19.55
N CYS A 132 5.89 -5.11 18.22
CA CYS A 132 6.83 -4.34 17.39
C CYS A 132 6.92 -2.88 17.83
N PHE A 133 5.80 -2.29 18.27
CA PHE A 133 5.79 -0.93 18.76
C PHE A 133 6.65 -0.80 20.02
N ASP A 134 6.44 -1.67 21.02
CA ASP A 134 7.19 -1.65 22.28
C ASP A 134 8.69 -1.89 22.03
N GLU A 135 9.03 -2.82 21.13
CA GLU A 135 10.42 -3.05 20.68
C GLU A 135 11.04 -1.81 20.04
N SER A 136 10.29 -1.08 19.21
CA SER A 136 10.79 0.15 18.59
C SER A 136 11.01 1.28 19.59
N VAL A 137 10.13 1.40 20.60
CA VAL A 137 10.32 2.33 21.71
C VAL A 137 11.58 1.96 22.50
N GLN A 138 11.80 0.68 22.78
CA GLN A 138 13.00 0.23 23.49
C GLN A 138 14.28 0.46 22.68
N ALA A 139 14.25 0.23 21.36
CA ALA A 139 15.42 0.34 20.50
C ALA A 139 15.77 1.79 20.14
N TYR A 140 14.77 2.64 19.90
CA TYR A 140 14.95 3.97 19.32
C TYR A 140 14.42 5.11 20.18
N GLY A 141 13.84 4.80 21.35
CA GLY A 141 13.16 5.77 22.21
C GLY A 141 11.80 6.25 21.69
N VAL A 142 11.37 5.79 20.51
CA VAL A 142 10.14 6.21 19.85
C VAL A 142 9.45 5.05 19.17
N GLY A 143 8.12 5.04 19.22
CA GLY A 143 7.30 4.05 18.54
C GLY A 143 7.20 4.34 17.04
N VAL A 144 7.34 3.31 16.20
CA VAL A 144 7.20 3.44 14.74
C VAL A 144 6.20 2.42 14.18
N TRP A 145 5.55 2.77 13.07
CA TRP A 145 4.83 1.78 12.28
C TRP A 145 5.83 0.96 11.47
N ASN A 146 5.72 -0.37 11.53
CA ASN A 146 6.54 -1.24 10.69
C ASN A 146 5.99 -1.22 9.24
N ALA A 147 6.88 -1.06 8.26
CA ALA A 147 6.55 -1.01 6.85
C ALA A 147 5.86 -2.29 6.37
N GLN A 148 6.34 -3.48 6.75
CA GLN A 148 5.79 -4.75 6.28
C GLN A 148 4.33 -4.95 6.70
N HIS A 149 3.95 -4.41 7.86
CA HIS A 149 2.56 -4.48 8.32
C HIS A 149 1.61 -3.70 7.42
N GLN A 150 2.06 -2.69 6.68
CA GLN A 150 1.17 -1.81 5.93
C GLN A 150 0.70 -2.39 4.58
N ALA A 151 1.14 -3.61 4.22
CA ALA A 151 0.67 -4.25 3.01
C ALA A 151 -0.84 -4.43 3.12
N ALA A 152 -1.59 -4.11 2.05
CA ALA A 152 -3.06 -4.14 2.07
C ALA A 152 -3.60 -5.51 2.53
N THR A 153 -2.88 -6.57 2.22
CA THR A 153 -3.24 -7.96 2.54
C THR A 153 -2.68 -8.49 3.85
N SER A 154 -1.88 -7.72 4.62
CA SER A 154 -1.28 -8.19 5.88
C SER A 154 -2.24 -8.00 7.05
N PHE A 155 -2.55 -9.06 7.77
CA PHE A 155 -3.45 -9.01 8.93
C PHE A 155 -2.82 -9.56 10.21
N VAL A 156 -1.70 -10.27 10.09
CA VAL A 156 -0.95 -10.83 11.21
C VAL A 156 0.50 -10.39 11.12
N CYS A 157 1.06 -10.00 12.25
CA CYS A 157 2.49 -9.78 12.40
C CYS A 157 3.21 -11.13 12.33
N HIS A 158 4.07 -11.35 11.34
CA HIS A 158 4.80 -12.61 11.21
C HIS A 158 5.89 -12.79 12.26
N LYS A 159 6.43 -11.69 12.81
CA LYS A 159 7.43 -11.74 13.89
C LYS A 159 6.82 -12.22 15.20
N HIS A 160 5.68 -11.65 15.60
CA HIS A 160 5.06 -11.92 16.91
C HIS A 160 3.84 -12.84 16.84
N GLN A 161 3.40 -13.23 15.65
CA GLN A 161 2.22 -14.08 15.41
C GLN A 161 0.92 -13.51 15.99
N GLN A 162 0.81 -12.18 16.04
CA GLN A 162 -0.33 -11.44 16.60
C GLN A 162 -1.14 -10.76 15.51
N VAL A 163 -2.44 -10.62 15.74
CA VAL A 163 -3.32 -9.86 14.86
C VAL A 163 -2.90 -8.39 14.85
N LEU A 164 -2.77 -7.82 13.66
CA LEU A 164 -2.47 -6.40 13.49
C LEU A 164 -3.69 -5.56 13.83
N LEU A 165 -3.52 -4.63 14.75
CA LEU A 165 -4.50 -3.60 15.06
C LEU A 165 -4.63 -2.66 13.86
N GLN A 166 -5.85 -2.26 13.50
CA GLN A 166 -6.12 -1.46 12.30
C GLN A 166 -6.80 -0.14 12.62
N ARG A 167 -6.35 0.93 11.97
CA ARG A 167 -7.02 2.23 11.99
C ARG A 167 -7.17 2.76 10.56
N PRO A 168 -8.40 3.04 10.09
CA PRO A 168 -8.62 3.52 8.71
C PRO A 168 -7.82 4.80 8.41
N VAL A 169 -7.22 4.86 7.23
CA VAL A 169 -6.48 6.04 6.74
C VAL A 169 -7.36 7.30 6.72
N SER A 170 -8.66 7.14 6.49
CA SER A 170 -9.64 8.24 6.47
C SER A 170 -9.77 8.97 7.80
N GLN A 171 -9.33 8.38 8.90
CA GLN A 171 -9.29 9.02 10.22
C GLN A 171 -8.05 9.90 10.42
N PHE A 172 -7.14 9.95 9.44
CA PHE A 172 -5.94 10.77 9.49
C PHE A 172 -6.10 11.98 8.57
N SER A 173 -5.92 13.18 9.12
CA SER A 173 -5.87 14.45 8.38
C SER A 173 -4.45 14.66 7.81
N GLY A 174 -4.03 13.76 6.94
CA GLY A 174 -2.66 13.68 6.43
C GLY A 174 -1.61 13.59 7.54
N PHE A 175 -0.61 14.47 7.51
CA PHE A 175 0.48 14.51 8.49
C PHE A 175 0.20 15.45 9.66
N GLU A 176 -1.02 15.93 9.92
CA GLU A 176 -1.22 16.83 11.07
C GLU A 176 -0.83 16.17 12.39
N PHE A 177 -0.05 16.86 13.23
CA PHE A 177 0.38 16.32 14.51
C PHE A 177 -0.82 16.13 15.44
N SER A 178 -1.07 14.88 15.83
CA SER A 178 -1.93 14.55 16.97
C SER A 178 -1.16 13.67 17.95
N GLN A 179 -1.35 13.90 19.25
CA GLN A 179 -0.83 13.01 20.29
C GLN A 179 -1.50 11.61 20.23
N SER A 180 -2.62 11.48 19.51
CA SER A 180 -3.37 10.22 19.38
C SER A 180 -2.98 9.33 18.20
N PHE A 181 -1.84 9.56 17.53
CA PHE A 181 -1.44 8.76 16.37
C PHE A 181 -1.24 7.28 16.70
N PHE A 182 -0.64 7.00 17.85
CA PHE A 182 -0.42 5.65 18.39
C PHE A 182 -1.36 5.34 19.55
N ASP A 183 -2.45 6.08 19.69
CA ASP A 183 -3.50 5.79 20.66
C ASP A 183 -4.13 4.43 20.32
N ARG A 184 -3.85 3.43 21.14
CA ARG A 184 -4.26 2.04 20.93
C ARG A 184 -5.78 1.90 20.96
N ASP A 185 -6.48 2.75 21.71
CA ASP A 185 -7.94 2.71 21.85
C ASP A 185 -8.64 3.15 20.56
N ALA A 186 -7.94 3.87 19.67
CA ALA A 186 -8.44 4.24 18.35
C ALA A 186 -8.29 3.12 17.30
N TYR A 187 -7.61 2.02 17.62
CA TYR A 187 -7.44 0.90 16.70
C TYR A 187 -8.47 -0.21 16.95
N VAL A 188 -8.87 -0.88 15.88
CA VAL A 188 -9.78 -2.03 15.90
C VAL A 188 -9.00 -3.30 15.64
N THR A 189 -9.29 -4.35 16.39
CA THR A 189 -8.77 -5.70 16.12
C THR A 189 -9.67 -6.40 15.11
N PRO A 190 -9.19 -6.75 13.89
CA PRO A 190 -10.00 -7.50 12.93
C PRO A 190 -10.19 -8.95 13.36
N ASN A 191 -11.33 -9.53 13.00
CA ASN A 191 -11.60 -10.96 13.18
C ASN A 191 -10.92 -11.77 12.07
N ILE A 192 -9.87 -12.52 12.43
CA ILE A 192 -9.08 -13.31 11.48
C ILE A 192 -9.80 -14.61 11.11
N SER A 193 -9.90 -14.87 9.81
CA SER A 193 -10.46 -16.08 9.22
C SER A 193 -9.41 -16.84 8.40
N LEU A 194 -9.75 -18.03 7.89
CA LEU A 194 -8.87 -18.77 6.96
C LEU A 194 -8.52 -17.95 5.71
N PHE A 195 -9.43 -17.09 5.26
CA PHE A 195 -9.17 -16.22 4.12
C PHE A 195 -8.06 -15.19 4.41
N HIS A 196 -8.05 -14.62 5.61
CA HIS A 196 -6.96 -13.73 6.05
C HIS A 196 -5.64 -14.48 6.13
N ARG A 197 -5.64 -15.71 6.65
CA ARG A 197 -4.44 -16.56 6.72
C ARG A 197 -3.90 -16.93 5.34
N TRP A 198 -4.77 -17.15 4.36
CA TRP A 198 -4.35 -17.36 2.97
C TRP A 198 -3.66 -16.14 2.38
N LEU A 199 -4.17 -14.92 2.65
CA LEU A 199 -3.54 -13.67 2.23
C LEU A 199 -2.18 -13.46 2.91
N ASP A 200 -2.07 -13.75 4.21
CA ASP A 200 -0.81 -13.69 4.96
C ASP A 200 0.22 -14.69 4.38
N PHE A 201 -0.21 -15.90 4.00
CA PHE A 201 0.65 -16.88 3.33
C PHE A 201 1.18 -16.37 1.98
N GLU A 202 0.31 -15.80 1.15
CA GLU A 202 0.70 -15.25 -0.15
C GLU A 202 1.68 -14.07 -0.01
N ILE A 203 1.54 -13.24 1.02
CA ILE A 203 2.51 -12.16 1.30
C ILE A 203 3.89 -12.71 1.63
N LEU A 204 3.97 -13.70 2.54
CA LEU A 204 5.26 -14.32 2.87
C LEU A 204 5.93 -14.89 1.62
N ARG A 205 5.15 -15.60 0.80
CA ARG A 205 5.62 -16.15 -0.46
C ARG A 205 6.14 -15.08 -1.41
N ILE A 206 5.47 -13.92 -1.53
CA ILE A 206 5.95 -12.78 -2.34
C ILE A 206 7.31 -12.30 -1.84
N TYR A 207 7.46 -12.11 -0.52
CA TYR A 207 8.71 -11.64 0.06
C TYR A 207 9.86 -12.65 -0.10
N GLU A 208 9.57 -13.94 0.01
CA GLU A 208 10.54 -15.05 -0.13
C GLU A 208 10.99 -15.25 -1.58
N LEU A 209 10.07 -15.22 -2.55
CA LEU A 209 10.40 -15.34 -3.97
C LEU A 209 11.24 -14.16 -4.46
N GLY A 210 10.99 -12.97 -3.93
CA GLY A 210 11.61 -11.74 -4.39
C GLY A 210 10.91 -11.13 -5.61
N VAL A 211 11.30 -9.89 -5.92
CA VAL A 211 10.53 -9.03 -6.82
C VAL A 211 10.42 -9.60 -8.23
N GLU A 212 11.55 -9.98 -8.83
CA GLU A 212 11.63 -10.45 -10.22
C GLU A 212 10.92 -11.79 -10.42
N ALA A 213 11.21 -12.79 -9.57
CA ALA A 213 10.60 -14.11 -9.68
C ALA A 213 9.08 -14.07 -9.50
N HIS A 214 8.58 -13.28 -8.54
CA HIS A 214 7.15 -13.12 -8.38
C HIS A 214 6.51 -12.33 -9.54
N ARG A 215 7.20 -11.33 -10.12
CA ARG A 215 6.71 -10.63 -11.32
C ARG A 215 6.52 -11.58 -12.49
N ASP A 216 7.47 -12.48 -12.72
CA ASP A 216 7.36 -13.50 -13.77
C ASP A 216 6.20 -14.48 -13.51
N GLU A 217 5.97 -14.85 -12.26
CA GLU A 217 4.79 -15.64 -11.86
C GLU A 217 3.48 -14.90 -12.18
N VAL A 218 3.38 -13.60 -11.84
CA VAL A 218 2.21 -12.78 -12.15
C VAL A 218 1.96 -12.74 -13.65
N LYS A 219 3.00 -12.53 -14.46
CA LYS A 219 2.90 -12.56 -15.94
C LYS A 219 2.45 -13.92 -16.45
N LEU A 220 2.97 -15.00 -15.88
CA LEU A 220 2.58 -16.37 -16.26
C LEU A 220 1.10 -16.61 -15.94
N HIS A 221 0.64 -16.27 -14.74
CA HIS A 221 -0.78 -16.41 -14.38
C HIS A 221 -1.70 -15.61 -15.28
N LYS A 222 -1.33 -14.37 -15.62
CA LYS A 222 -2.08 -13.54 -16.57
C LYS A 222 -2.14 -14.18 -17.96
N ARG A 223 -1.01 -14.66 -18.49
CA ARG A 223 -0.96 -15.35 -19.79
C ARG A 223 -1.81 -16.61 -19.80
N VAL A 224 -1.61 -17.52 -18.84
CA VAL A 224 -2.38 -18.77 -18.73
C VAL A 224 -3.87 -18.49 -18.66
N PHE A 225 -4.29 -17.46 -17.92
CA PHE A 225 -5.69 -17.07 -17.85
C PHE A 225 -6.21 -16.53 -19.20
N MET A 226 -5.47 -15.62 -19.84
CA MET A 226 -5.88 -15.00 -21.11
C MET A 226 -5.88 -15.99 -22.28
N GLU A 227 -5.00 -17.00 -22.22
CA GLU A 227 -4.93 -18.11 -23.18
C GLU A 227 -5.94 -19.22 -22.86
N SER A 228 -6.53 -19.23 -21.66
CA SER A 228 -7.55 -20.20 -21.30
C SER A 228 -8.78 -20.01 -22.21
N SER A 229 -9.38 -21.13 -22.64
CA SER A 229 -10.55 -21.18 -23.52
C SER A 229 -11.80 -20.48 -22.95
N PHE A 230 -11.75 -19.95 -21.73
CA PHE A 230 -12.82 -19.26 -21.04
C PHE A 230 -12.81 -17.74 -21.23
N TYR A 231 -11.69 -17.15 -21.66
CA TYR A 231 -11.58 -15.71 -21.86
C TYR A 231 -11.66 -15.37 -23.36
N SER A 232 -12.55 -14.43 -23.70
CA SER A 232 -12.59 -13.80 -25.01
C SER A 232 -12.48 -12.30 -24.84
N HIS A 233 -11.66 -11.65 -25.68
CA HIS A 233 -11.61 -10.19 -25.76
C HIS A 233 -12.94 -9.58 -26.22
N LYS A 234 -13.80 -10.37 -26.88
CA LYS A 234 -15.17 -9.97 -27.20
C LYS A 234 -16.11 -10.41 -26.09
N PRO A 235 -17.16 -9.62 -25.76
CA PRO A 235 -18.17 -10.07 -24.82
C PRO A 235 -18.75 -11.42 -25.25
N CYS A 236 -18.63 -12.42 -24.39
CA CYS A 236 -19.22 -13.75 -24.56
C CYS A 236 -19.93 -14.14 -23.27
N SER A 237 -20.78 -15.16 -23.32
CA SER A 237 -21.53 -15.65 -22.14
C SER A 237 -20.60 -15.94 -20.96
N THR A 238 -19.44 -16.55 -21.21
CA THR A 238 -18.43 -16.88 -20.20
C THR A 238 -17.80 -15.62 -19.57
N SER A 239 -17.42 -14.62 -20.37
CA SER A 239 -16.81 -13.39 -19.84
C SER A 239 -17.81 -12.54 -19.06
N VAL A 240 -19.09 -12.55 -19.45
CA VAL A 240 -20.18 -11.93 -18.68
C VAL A 240 -20.42 -12.68 -17.36
N ASN A 241 -20.44 -14.02 -17.39
CA ASN A 241 -20.59 -14.86 -16.19
C ASN A 241 -19.44 -14.66 -15.21
N LEU A 242 -18.20 -14.67 -15.70
CA LEU A 242 -16.99 -14.41 -14.93
C LEU A 242 -17.06 -13.05 -14.22
N ASN A 243 -17.34 -11.97 -14.94
CA ASN A 243 -17.42 -10.63 -14.33
C ASN A 243 -18.56 -10.53 -13.31
N LYS A 244 -19.69 -11.19 -13.56
CA LYS A 244 -20.81 -11.26 -12.61
C LYS A 244 -20.40 -11.97 -11.32
N GLN A 245 -19.77 -13.14 -11.41
CA GLN A 245 -19.30 -13.90 -10.24
C GLN A 245 -18.19 -13.15 -9.50
N TRP A 246 -17.21 -12.63 -10.24
CA TRP A 246 -16.11 -11.85 -9.68
C TRP A 246 -16.61 -10.65 -8.88
N ARG A 247 -17.56 -9.87 -9.42
CA ARG A 247 -18.13 -8.72 -8.70
C ARG A 247 -18.75 -9.13 -7.36
N LEU A 248 -19.49 -10.24 -7.34
CA LEU A 248 -20.12 -10.76 -6.12
C LEU A 248 -19.05 -11.21 -5.11
N SER A 249 -18.04 -11.96 -5.56
CA SER A 249 -16.94 -12.40 -4.71
C SER A 249 -16.08 -11.23 -4.20
N LEU A 250 -15.78 -10.23 -5.03
CA LEU A 250 -15.04 -9.04 -4.62
C LEU A 250 -15.75 -8.27 -3.50
N SER A 251 -17.07 -8.05 -3.64
CA SER A 251 -17.87 -7.43 -2.58
C SER A 251 -17.83 -8.24 -1.28
N LYS A 252 -18.02 -9.57 -1.38
CA LYS A 252 -17.95 -10.50 -0.24
C LYS A 252 -16.56 -10.44 0.43
N TYR A 253 -15.48 -10.49 -0.33
CA TYR A 253 -14.13 -10.46 0.22
C TYR A 253 -13.82 -9.15 0.91
N LEU A 254 -14.13 -8.01 0.28
CA LEU A 254 -13.92 -6.70 0.90
C LEU A 254 -14.77 -6.54 2.17
N ALA A 255 -15.98 -7.09 2.22
CA ALA A 255 -16.81 -7.09 3.43
C ALA A 255 -16.23 -8.01 4.53
N ILE A 256 -15.54 -9.09 4.18
CA ILE A 256 -14.82 -9.94 5.15
C ILE A 256 -13.59 -9.21 5.71
N LEU A 257 -12.80 -8.59 4.83
CA LEU A 257 -11.56 -7.90 5.22
C LEU A 257 -11.83 -6.58 5.95
N TYR A 258 -12.92 -5.90 5.60
CA TYR A 258 -13.29 -4.58 6.12
C TYR A 258 -14.78 -4.54 6.51
N PRO A 259 -15.18 -5.21 7.60
CA PRO A 259 -16.60 -5.37 7.97
C PRO A 259 -17.35 -4.04 8.18
N HIS A 260 -16.65 -3.00 8.65
CA HIS A 260 -17.22 -1.67 8.87
C HIS A 260 -17.49 -0.90 7.56
N MET A 261 -17.00 -1.40 6.41
CA MET A 261 -17.11 -0.78 5.08
C MET A 261 -17.96 -1.61 4.12
N LYS A 262 -18.84 -2.49 4.61
CA LYS A 262 -19.64 -3.41 3.76
C LYS A 262 -20.43 -2.70 2.65
N ASN A 263 -21.10 -1.60 2.97
CA ASN A 263 -21.89 -0.84 1.98
C ASN A 263 -20.98 -0.25 0.88
N GLU A 264 -19.80 0.21 1.27
CA GLU A 264 -18.81 0.74 0.33
C GLU A 264 -18.23 -0.37 -0.55
N ALA A 265 -17.99 -1.57 0.01
CA ALA A 265 -17.53 -2.74 -0.73
C ALA A 265 -18.51 -3.14 -1.85
N GLU A 266 -19.81 -3.11 -1.57
CA GLU A 266 -20.86 -3.37 -2.56
C GLU A 266 -20.89 -2.31 -3.67
N ARG A 267 -20.72 -1.04 -3.30
CA ARG A 267 -20.70 0.08 -4.24
C ARG A 267 -19.51 0.00 -5.18
N ILE A 268 -18.30 -0.21 -4.64
CA ILE A 268 -17.08 -0.16 -5.45
C ILE A 268 -16.88 -1.41 -6.31
N SER A 269 -17.39 -2.57 -5.91
CA SER A 269 -17.22 -3.82 -6.69
C SER A 269 -17.85 -3.74 -8.08
N SER A 270 -18.83 -2.84 -8.26
CA SER A 270 -19.47 -2.58 -9.56
C SER A 270 -18.66 -1.65 -10.48
N ASN A 271 -17.51 -1.13 -10.04
CA ASN A 271 -16.69 -0.23 -10.83
C ASN A 271 -16.04 -0.96 -12.02
N THR A 272 -16.09 -0.36 -13.20
CA THR A 272 -15.54 -0.94 -14.45
C THR A 272 -14.02 -1.14 -14.39
N GLY A 273 -13.30 -0.30 -13.64
CA GLY A 273 -11.87 -0.43 -13.41
C GLY A 273 -11.47 -1.63 -12.54
N LEU A 274 -12.45 -2.34 -11.95
CA LEU A 274 -12.24 -3.55 -11.15
C LEU A 274 -12.70 -4.82 -11.87
N GLN A 275 -13.03 -4.75 -13.16
CA GLN A 275 -13.44 -5.92 -13.95
C GLN A 275 -12.31 -6.95 -14.08
N ALA A 276 -12.67 -8.22 -14.25
CA ALA A 276 -11.71 -9.32 -14.39
C ALA A 276 -10.75 -9.10 -15.57
N SER A 277 -11.25 -8.55 -16.68
CA SER A 277 -10.46 -8.20 -17.85
C SER A 277 -9.39 -7.14 -17.57
N ALA A 278 -9.69 -6.15 -16.72
CA ALA A 278 -8.73 -5.12 -16.33
C ALA A 278 -7.63 -5.67 -15.41
N ILE A 279 -7.96 -6.65 -14.56
CA ILE A 279 -7.01 -7.31 -13.65
C ILE A 279 -6.06 -8.22 -14.44
N MET A 280 -6.60 -8.94 -15.44
CA MET A 280 -5.89 -10.01 -16.14
C MET A 280 -5.25 -9.60 -17.47
N ASN A 281 -5.39 -8.33 -17.88
CA ASN A 281 -4.63 -7.82 -19.00
C ASN A 281 -3.11 -7.93 -18.71
N VAL A 282 -2.41 -8.62 -19.60
CA VAL A 282 -0.97 -8.93 -19.51
C VAL A 282 -0.13 -7.65 -19.55
N GLU A 283 -0.57 -6.66 -20.30
CA GLU A 283 0.17 -5.42 -20.53
C GLU A 283 -0.06 -4.37 -19.43
N SER A 284 -1.07 -4.54 -18.57
CA SER A 284 -1.38 -3.54 -17.54
C SER A 284 -0.92 -3.97 -16.16
N SER A 285 -0.29 -3.05 -15.42
CA SER A 285 -0.09 -3.22 -13.98
C SER A 285 -1.43 -3.36 -13.24
N VAL A 286 -1.38 -4.11 -12.14
CA VAL A 286 -2.57 -4.46 -11.35
C VAL A 286 -2.30 -4.19 -9.87
N HIS A 287 -3.28 -3.62 -9.17
CA HIS A 287 -3.13 -3.39 -7.74
C HIS A 287 -2.96 -4.73 -6.98
N PRO A 288 -1.95 -4.89 -6.10
CA PRO A 288 -1.64 -6.16 -5.44
C PRO A 288 -2.84 -6.83 -4.77
N LEU A 289 -3.64 -6.06 -4.01
CA LEU A 289 -4.86 -6.55 -3.38
C LEU A 289 -5.82 -7.19 -4.40
N LEU A 290 -6.10 -6.52 -5.54
CA LEU A 290 -7.06 -7.05 -6.52
C LEU A 290 -6.55 -8.33 -7.16
N TYR A 291 -5.26 -8.37 -7.48
CA TYR A 291 -4.68 -9.57 -8.05
C TYR A 291 -4.80 -10.75 -7.10
N LEU A 292 -4.46 -10.58 -5.81
CA LEU A 292 -4.54 -11.67 -4.83
C LEU A 292 -6.00 -12.11 -4.59
N LEU A 293 -6.92 -11.15 -4.48
CA LEU A 293 -8.36 -11.46 -4.38
C LEU A 293 -8.88 -12.22 -5.61
N PHE A 294 -8.45 -11.81 -6.81
CA PHE A 294 -8.85 -12.45 -8.05
C PHE A 294 -8.24 -13.85 -8.19
N LYS A 295 -6.96 -14.02 -7.84
CA LYS A 295 -6.27 -15.31 -7.77
C LYS A 295 -7.03 -16.29 -6.88
N PHE A 296 -7.42 -15.86 -5.67
CA PHE A 296 -8.22 -16.68 -4.76
C PHE A 296 -9.57 -17.07 -5.37
N PHE A 297 -10.31 -16.11 -5.90
CA PHE A 297 -11.59 -16.35 -6.58
C PHE A 297 -11.45 -17.37 -7.71
N TYR A 298 -10.47 -17.17 -8.58
CA TYR A 298 -10.28 -18.01 -9.75
C TYR A 298 -9.90 -19.45 -9.38
N LEU A 299 -9.05 -19.64 -8.36
CA LEU A 299 -8.62 -20.97 -7.93
C LEU A 299 -9.67 -21.75 -7.14
N HIS A 300 -10.55 -21.06 -6.39
CA HIS A 300 -11.39 -21.71 -5.38
C HIS A 300 -12.90 -21.49 -5.53
N GLU A 301 -13.34 -20.44 -6.24
CA GLU A 301 -14.76 -20.08 -6.30
C GLU A 301 -15.34 -20.02 -7.72
N PHE A 302 -14.54 -19.73 -8.74
CA PHE A 302 -15.04 -19.55 -10.11
C PHE A 302 -15.64 -20.85 -10.66
N LYS A 303 -16.87 -20.75 -11.18
CA LYS A 303 -17.58 -21.84 -11.85
C LYS A 303 -17.84 -21.44 -13.31
N PRO A 304 -17.14 -22.03 -14.29
CA PRO A 304 -17.29 -21.67 -15.70
C PRO A 304 -18.72 -21.89 -16.20
#